data_AF-A0AAP7CDB0-F1
#
_entry.id   AF-A0AAP7CDB0-F1
#
_cell.length_a   1.000
_cell.length_b   1.000
_cell.length_c   1.000
_cell.angle_alpha   90.00
_cell.angle_beta   90.00
_cell.angle_gamma   90.00
#
_symmetry.space_group_name_H-M   'P 1'
#
loop_
_entity.id
_entity.type
_entity.pdbx_description
1 polymer ?
#
loop_
_entity_poly.entity_id
_entity_poly.type
_entity_poly.pdbx_seq_one_letter_code
_entity_poly.pdbx_strand_id
1 'polypeptide(L)'
;MTVSVSRRAIASAVLVGSLSLAACGGGDNDEANATSSPISTSYISEDPTTSSDSETTTPETTTSVTTTIAASESGTASETESASESASETVSSTSTSSSKREKAGSSAEVTLEKVRERFASLAPEEFFDQFEGCGAGGISGSYDCQGDEIGQFQFFDSESKAASSTQLLTELRSSRVVEDSGDRVVGWSTLGTSAIITVVDNREGLVMQQLISSDQEDPRQRIYELGLAKKP
;
A
#
# COMPACT_ATOMS: atom_id res chain seq x y z
N MET A 1 11.32 25.40 -54.48
CA MET A 1 12.32 24.30 -54.52
C MET A 1 11.77 23.17 -53.67
N THR A 2 11.36 22.11 -54.35
CA THR A 2 10.82 20.87 -53.82
C THR A 2 11.93 19.97 -53.32
N VAL A 3 11.85 19.48 -52.08
CA VAL A 3 12.54 18.24 -51.66
C VAL A 3 11.54 17.38 -50.90
N SER A 4 11.03 16.39 -51.63
CA SER A 4 10.32 15.22 -51.12
C SER A 4 11.36 14.15 -50.79
N VAL A 5 11.31 13.55 -49.60
CA VAL A 5 12.03 12.30 -49.31
C VAL A 5 11.12 11.32 -48.57
N SER A 6 10.51 10.46 -49.39
CA SER A 6 10.32 9.01 -49.28
C SER A 6 10.06 8.34 -47.92
N ARG A 7 8.86 7.74 -47.83
CA ARG A 7 8.50 6.64 -46.93
C ARG A 7 9.34 5.40 -47.25
N ARG A 8 9.87 4.72 -46.23
CA ARG A 8 10.30 3.31 -46.33
C ARG A 8 9.61 2.48 -45.26
N ALA A 9 8.74 1.59 -45.75
CA ALA A 9 8.21 0.45 -45.02
C ALA A 9 9.26 -0.66 -45.00
N ILE A 10 9.51 -1.24 -43.82
CA ILE A 10 10.19 -2.53 -43.61
C ILE A 10 9.47 -3.16 -42.41
N ALA A 11 8.44 -3.95 -42.66
CA ALA A 11 8.47 -5.42 -42.73
C ALA A 11 8.62 -6.08 -41.35
N SER A 12 7.52 -6.71 -40.94
CA SER A 12 7.30 -7.48 -39.73
C SER A 12 8.30 -8.64 -39.58
N ALA A 13 8.78 -8.86 -38.35
CA ALA A 13 9.30 -10.14 -37.92
C ALA A 13 8.66 -10.51 -36.58
N VAL A 14 7.69 -11.41 -36.67
CA VAL A 14 7.07 -12.11 -35.54
C VAL A 14 8.08 -13.13 -35.02
N LEU A 15 8.46 -13.02 -33.75
CA LEU A 15 9.14 -14.09 -33.01
C LEU A 15 8.21 -14.57 -31.89
N VAL A 16 7.51 -15.67 -32.19
CA VAL A 16 6.75 -16.46 -31.22
C VAL A 16 7.76 -17.19 -30.33
N GLY A 17 7.93 -16.72 -29.10
CA GLY A 17 8.68 -17.42 -28.05
C GLY A 17 7.75 -18.34 -27.27
N SER A 18 7.65 -19.59 -27.71
CA SER A 18 7.01 -20.68 -26.97
C SER A 18 7.87 -21.09 -25.76
N LEU A 19 7.39 -20.86 -24.53
CA LEU A 19 7.89 -21.55 -23.34
C LEU A 19 6.90 -22.63 -22.94
N SER A 20 7.26 -23.88 -23.22
CA SER A 20 6.61 -25.07 -22.68
C SER A 20 7.54 -25.80 -21.73
N LEU A 21 7.05 -25.94 -20.49
CA LEU A 21 7.09 -27.08 -19.57
C LEU A 21 8.44 -27.68 -19.11
N ALA A 22 8.63 -27.65 -17.79
CA ALA A 22 9.19 -28.76 -17.02
C ALA A 22 8.50 -28.82 -15.64
N ALA A 23 7.40 -29.56 -15.56
CA ALA A 23 6.86 -30.09 -14.31
C ALA A 23 7.55 -31.43 -14.06
N CYS A 24 8.32 -31.54 -12.98
CA CYS A 24 8.81 -32.82 -12.49
C CYS A 24 7.71 -33.49 -11.67
N GLY A 25 7.24 -34.62 -12.19
CA GLY A 25 6.36 -35.54 -11.49
C GLY A 25 7.10 -36.41 -10.49
N GLY A 26 6.32 -37.02 -9.62
CA GLY A 26 6.69 -38.15 -8.79
C GLY A 26 5.47 -38.64 -8.03
N GLY A 27 4.97 -39.83 -8.37
CA GLY A 27 3.99 -40.57 -7.57
C GLY A 27 2.79 -41.08 -8.35
N ASP A 28 2.98 -42.24 -8.97
CA ASP A 28 1.97 -43.12 -9.55
C ASP A 28 0.77 -43.40 -8.62
N ASN A 29 -0.42 -43.61 -9.19
CA ASN A 29 -1.30 -44.79 -8.96
C ASN A 29 -2.69 -44.60 -9.62
N ASP A 30 -2.93 -45.47 -10.61
CA ASP A 30 -4.15 -46.18 -10.99
C ASP A 30 -5.55 -45.50 -11.01
N GLU A 31 -5.97 -45.21 -12.24
CA GLU A 31 -7.19 -45.70 -12.91
C GLU A 31 -8.34 -46.30 -12.06
N ALA A 32 -9.51 -45.62 -12.01
CA ALA A 32 -10.81 -46.17 -12.44
C ALA A 32 -12.01 -45.23 -12.15
N ASN A 33 -12.72 -44.90 -13.23
CA ASN A 33 -14.17 -45.04 -13.41
C ASN A 33 -15.18 -44.24 -12.53
N ALA A 34 -15.73 -43.19 -13.16
CA ALA A 34 -17.14 -42.83 -13.32
C ALA A 34 -18.12 -42.65 -12.13
N THR A 35 -18.87 -41.54 -12.28
CA THR A 35 -20.34 -41.42 -12.09
C THR A 35 -20.91 -40.98 -10.73
N SER A 36 -21.74 -39.93 -10.87
CA SER A 36 -22.91 -39.50 -10.09
C SER A 36 -22.75 -38.57 -8.88
N SER A 37 -23.50 -37.47 -9.01
CA SER A 37 -23.87 -36.44 -8.04
C SER A 37 -24.79 -36.96 -6.90
N PRO A 38 -25.41 -36.07 -6.10
CA PRO A 38 -25.06 -35.80 -4.71
C PRO A 38 -26.07 -36.41 -3.72
N ILE A 39 -25.67 -36.60 -2.45
CA ILE A 39 -26.60 -36.93 -1.37
C ILE A 39 -26.40 -35.97 -0.19
N SER A 40 -27.41 -35.10 -0.04
CA SER A 40 -27.90 -34.56 1.24
C SER A 40 -27.89 -35.63 2.33
N THR A 41 -27.58 -35.27 3.57
CA THR A 41 -28.50 -35.43 4.72
C THR A 41 -27.81 -34.98 6.02
N SER A 42 -28.44 -33.99 6.62
CA SER A 42 -28.38 -33.56 8.01
C SER A 42 -28.76 -34.65 9.02
N TYR A 43 -28.03 -34.79 10.14
CA TYR A 43 -28.56 -35.17 11.46
C TYR A 43 -27.45 -34.95 12.52
N ILE A 44 -27.61 -34.01 13.44
CA ILE A 44 -28.15 -34.09 14.82
C ILE A 44 -27.09 -34.47 15.88
N SER A 45 -27.04 -33.57 16.88
CA SER A 45 -26.42 -33.55 18.20
C SER A 45 -26.19 -34.90 18.91
N GLU A 46 -25.16 -34.94 19.78
CA GLU A 46 -25.29 -35.01 21.25
C GLU A 46 -23.88 -35.05 21.92
N ASP A 47 -23.61 -34.07 22.80
CA ASP A 47 -22.73 -34.17 23.98
C ASP A 47 -23.42 -35.11 25.01
N PRO A 48 -22.87 -35.55 26.18
CA PRO A 48 -21.64 -35.10 26.87
C PRO A 48 -20.82 -36.20 27.58
N THR A 49 -19.58 -35.94 28.01
CA THR A 49 -19.13 -36.34 29.38
C THR A 49 -17.81 -35.72 29.84
N THR A 50 -17.95 -34.98 30.93
CA THR A 50 -17.02 -34.63 32.02
C THR A 50 -15.97 -35.68 32.40
N SER A 51 -14.74 -35.23 32.67
CA SER A 51 -13.92 -35.66 33.85
C SER A 51 -12.81 -34.65 34.13
N SER A 52 -12.89 -34.03 35.31
CA SER A 52 -11.77 -33.40 36.04
C SER A 52 -10.76 -34.45 36.48
N ASP A 53 -9.47 -34.09 36.54
CA ASP A 53 -8.70 -34.15 37.79
C ASP A 53 -7.41 -33.29 37.71
N SER A 54 -6.97 -32.82 38.88
CA SER A 54 -5.82 -31.97 39.15
C SER A 54 -4.55 -32.80 39.34
N GLU A 55 -3.37 -32.24 39.04
CA GLU A 55 -2.35 -31.91 40.05
C GLU A 55 -1.00 -31.50 39.41
N THR A 56 -0.47 -30.40 39.97
CA THR A 56 0.89 -30.24 40.48
C THR A 56 2.09 -30.52 39.55
N THR A 57 2.83 -29.46 39.21
CA THR A 57 4.26 -29.28 39.60
C THR A 57 4.67 -27.81 39.51
N THR A 58 5.49 -27.38 40.47
CA THR A 58 6.09 -26.05 40.69
C THR A 58 7.62 -26.27 40.79
N PRO A 59 8.48 -25.26 41.06
CA PRO A 59 8.92 -24.07 40.31
C PRO A 59 10.43 -24.15 39.90
N GLU A 60 11.03 -22.97 39.66
CA GLU A 60 12.47 -22.64 39.53
C GLU A 60 12.97 -22.58 38.08
N THR A 61 13.58 -21.50 37.58
CA THR A 61 14.83 -20.95 38.10
C THR A 61 15.12 -19.55 37.53
N THR A 62 15.48 -18.65 38.45
CA THR A 62 16.29 -17.43 38.34
C THR A 62 17.37 -17.45 37.26
N THR A 63 17.48 -16.39 36.45
CA THR A 63 18.80 -15.81 36.08
C THR A 63 18.63 -14.33 35.71
N SER A 64 19.22 -13.50 36.56
CA SER A 64 19.54 -12.11 36.31
C SER A 64 20.84 -12.05 35.51
N VAL A 65 20.90 -11.26 34.44
CA VAL A 65 22.18 -10.69 33.97
C VAL A 65 21.95 -9.22 33.63
N THR A 66 22.49 -8.39 34.50
CA THR A 66 22.77 -6.97 34.30
C THR A 66 24.02 -6.86 33.44
N THR A 67 23.96 -6.12 32.33
CA THR A 67 25.16 -5.65 31.63
C THR A 67 25.03 -4.16 31.38
N THR A 68 25.76 -3.41 32.19
CA THR A 68 26.08 -1.98 32.02
C THR A 68 27.31 -1.86 31.09
N ILE A 69 27.65 -0.63 30.69
CA ILE A 69 28.84 -0.13 29.94
C ILE A 69 28.91 -0.50 28.44
N ALA A 70 29.22 0.40 27.48
CA ALA A 70 29.87 1.71 27.56
C ALA A 70 29.44 2.62 26.38
N ALA A 71 29.39 3.92 26.67
CA ALA A 71 29.45 4.98 25.68
C ALA A 71 30.81 4.93 24.96
N SER A 72 30.79 5.15 23.64
CA SER A 72 31.99 5.51 22.90
C SER A 72 31.62 6.64 21.95
N GLU A 73 31.97 7.84 22.40
CA GLU A 73 32.06 9.04 21.61
C GLU A 73 33.28 8.90 20.69
N SER A 74 33.11 9.12 19.39
CA SER A 74 34.23 9.47 18.53
C SER A 74 33.75 10.46 17.49
N GLY A 75 34.06 11.73 17.75
CA GLY A 75 34.07 12.75 16.72
C GLY A 75 35.13 12.42 15.67
N THR A 76 34.88 12.84 14.44
CA THR A 76 35.92 13.25 13.51
C THR A 76 35.27 14.26 12.59
N ALA A 77 35.48 15.53 12.94
CA ALA A 77 35.42 16.63 12.00
C ALA A 77 36.60 16.47 11.03
N SER A 78 36.35 16.63 9.74
CA SER A 78 37.36 17.20 8.85
C SER A 78 36.67 17.88 7.69
N GLU A 79 36.85 19.19 7.68
CA GLU A 79 36.59 20.14 6.61
C GLU A 79 37.35 19.73 5.34
N THR A 80 36.80 20.01 4.16
CA THR A 80 37.57 20.70 3.13
C THR A 80 36.63 21.46 2.19
N GLU A 81 36.94 22.75 2.10
CA GLU A 81 36.39 23.76 1.21
C GLU A 81 36.41 23.35 -0.27
N SER A 82 35.44 23.84 -1.03
CA SER A 82 35.72 24.41 -2.35
C SER A 82 34.68 25.48 -2.67
N ALA A 83 35.14 26.73 -2.49
CA ALA A 83 34.53 27.91 -3.05
C ALA A 83 34.62 27.88 -4.58
N SER A 84 33.53 28.25 -5.25
CA SER A 84 33.64 28.90 -6.55
C SER A 84 32.58 29.99 -6.60
N GLU A 85 33.06 31.21 -6.46
CA GLU A 85 32.35 32.44 -6.81
C GLU A 85 32.09 32.45 -8.31
N SER A 86 30.89 32.88 -8.71
CA SER A 86 30.72 33.60 -9.97
C SER A 86 29.56 34.56 -9.80
N ALA A 87 29.90 35.84 -9.75
CA ALA A 87 28.99 36.94 -9.53
C ALA A 87 28.46 37.50 -10.85
N SER A 88 27.22 37.96 -10.76
CA SER A 88 26.63 39.12 -11.44
C SER A 88 26.36 39.04 -12.95
N GLU A 89 25.09 39.21 -13.33
CA GLU A 89 24.52 40.48 -13.81
C GLU A 89 23.05 40.22 -14.24
N THR A 90 22.05 40.85 -13.61
CA THR A 90 21.48 42.18 -13.91
C THR A 90 20.20 42.08 -14.75
N VAL A 91 19.08 42.37 -14.08
CA VAL A 91 17.78 42.95 -14.50
C VAL A 91 17.02 42.37 -15.71
N SER A 92 15.75 42.03 -15.47
CA SER A 92 14.60 42.90 -15.81
C SER A 92 13.35 42.07 -16.07
N SER A 93 12.34 42.32 -15.23
CA SER A 93 10.90 42.27 -15.48
C SER A 93 10.42 41.81 -16.86
N THR A 94 9.54 40.81 -16.91
CA THR A 94 8.31 40.87 -17.72
C THR A 94 7.28 39.90 -17.16
N SER A 95 6.16 40.46 -16.69
CA SER A 95 4.91 39.78 -16.41
C SER A 95 4.28 39.29 -17.71
N THR A 96 3.94 38.01 -17.80
CA THR A 96 2.89 37.49 -18.71
C THR A 96 2.60 36.03 -18.30
N SER A 97 1.48 35.81 -17.63
CA SER A 97 0.24 35.31 -18.26
C SER A 97 0.32 33.84 -18.65
N SER A 98 -0.47 33.04 -17.92
CA SER A 98 -1.24 31.92 -18.45
C SER A 98 -0.52 30.98 -19.41
N SER A 99 0.03 29.89 -18.88
CA SER A 99 0.15 28.66 -19.65
C SER A 99 -0.70 27.59 -18.98
N LYS A 100 -2.01 27.71 -19.24
CA LYS A 100 -2.96 26.60 -19.24
C LYS A 100 -2.41 25.59 -20.25
N ARG A 101 -1.60 24.65 -19.78
CA ARG A 101 -1.02 23.61 -20.62
C ARG A 101 -2.00 22.45 -20.69
N GLU A 102 -3.07 22.65 -21.45
CA GLU A 102 -3.87 21.53 -21.92
C GLU A 102 -3.01 20.74 -22.90
N LYS A 103 -2.66 19.51 -22.52
CA LYS A 103 -2.10 18.52 -23.44
C LYS A 103 -3.01 17.30 -23.49
N ALA A 104 -4.01 17.40 -24.36
CA ALA A 104 -4.69 16.23 -24.89
C ALA A 104 -3.71 15.36 -25.69
N GLY A 105 -3.60 14.06 -25.35
CA GLY A 105 -3.09 13.05 -26.28
C GLY A 105 -2.38 11.83 -25.69
N SER A 106 -3.17 10.80 -25.34
CA SER A 106 -2.85 9.36 -25.40
C SER A 106 -1.92 8.72 -24.34
N SER A 107 -2.29 8.90 -23.09
CA SER A 107 -2.48 7.86 -22.06
C SER A 107 -3.51 8.51 -21.13
N ALA A 108 -4.49 7.79 -20.56
CA ALA A 108 -5.52 8.45 -19.76
C ALA A 108 -4.85 9.25 -18.64
N GLU A 109 -4.75 10.58 -18.80
CA GLU A 109 -4.16 11.46 -17.80
C GLU A 109 -4.95 11.20 -16.53
N VAL A 110 -4.26 10.66 -15.52
CA VAL A 110 -4.82 10.48 -14.19
C VAL A 110 -4.94 11.88 -13.65
N THR A 111 -6.17 12.33 -13.48
CA THR A 111 -6.45 13.60 -12.82
C THR A 111 -6.93 13.30 -11.40
N LEU A 112 -6.74 14.26 -10.50
CA LEU A 112 -7.21 14.17 -9.13
C LEU A 112 -8.72 13.85 -9.07
N GLU A 113 -9.50 14.40 -10.00
CA GLU A 113 -10.96 14.17 -10.05
C GLU A 113 -11.31 12.72 -10.32
N LYS A 114 -10.58 12.03 -11.20
CA LYS A 114 -10.83 10.60 -11.48
C LYS A 114 -10.49 9.72 -10.28
N VAL A 115 -9.40 10.05 -9.57
CA VAL A 115 -9.03 9.34 -8.34
C VAL A 115 -10.11 9.60 -7.29
N ARG A 116 -10.50 10.86 -7.08
CA ARG A 116 -11.58 11.20 -6.15
C ARG A 116 -12.87 10.45 -6.45
N GLU A 117 -13.30 10.39 -7.71
CA GLU A 117 -14.51 9.66 -8.11
C GLU A 117 -14.37 8.16 -7.85
N ARG A 118 -13.24 7.55 -8.21
CA ARG A 118 -13.02 6.11 -8.04
C ARG A 118 -12.89 5.71 -6.57
N PHE A 119 -12.32 6.57 -5.73
CA PHE A 119 -11.96 6.27 -4.34
C PHE A 119 -12.83 7.00 -3.30
N ALA A 120 -13.97 7.56 -3.73
CA ALA A 120 -14.88 8.32 -2.88
C ALA A 120 -15.41 7.52 -1.66
N SER A 121 -15.43 6.19 -1.71
CA SER A 121 -15.88 5.37 -0.59
C SER A 121 -14.85 5.27 0.55
N LEU A 122 -13.58 5.56 0.28
CA LEU A 122 -12.51 5.44 1.28
C LEU A 122 -12.45 6.64 2.23
N ALA A 123 -12.71 7.85 1.73
CA ALA A 123 -12.51 9.10 2.45
C ALA A 123 -13.56 10.16 2.07
N PRO A 124 -13.86 11.12 2.95
CA PRO A 124 -14.79 12.21 2.63
C PRO A 124 -14.24 13.13 1.52
N GLU A 125 -15.11 13.90 0.86
CA GLU A 125 -14.68 14.84 -0.20
C GLU A 125 -13.64 15.86 0.31
N GLU A 126 -13.82 16.37 1.52
CA GLU A 126 -12.91 17.32 2.17
C GLU A 126 -11.47 16.77 2.34
N PHE A 127 -11.31 15.45 2.36
CA PHE A 127 -9.99 14.82 2.39
C PHE A 127 -9.30 14.94 1.01
N PHE A 128 -10.04 14.77 -0.08
CA PHE A 128 -9.47 14.83 -1.42
C PHE A 128 -9.12 16.26 -1.87
N ASP A 129 -9.80 17.25 -1.31
CA ASP A 129 -9.54 18.67 -1.61
C ASP A 129 -8.18 19.16 -1.09
N GLN A 130 -7.51 18.39 -0.22
CA GLN A 130 -6.17 18.69 0.29
C GLN A 130 -5.03 18.21 -0.63
N PHE A 131 -5.34 17.45 -1.69
CA PHE A 131 -4.34 17.04 -2.67
C PHE A 131 -4.16 18.10 -3.75
N GLU A 132 -2.91 18.26 -4.18
CA GLU A 132 -2.55 19.17 -5.28
C GLU A 132 -2.50 18.44 -6.62
N GLY A 133 -2.22 17.15 -6.59
CA GLY A 133 -2.15 16.32 -7.78
C GLY A 133 -2.09 14.83 -7.47
N CYS A 134 -2.47 14.04 -8.46
CA CYS A 134 -2.32 12.59 -8.46
C CYS A 134 -1.68 12.12 -9.76
N GLY A 135 -0.84 11.10 -9.66
CA GLY A 135 -0.26 10.40 -10.80
C GLY A 135 -0.66 8.92 -10.80
N ALA A 136 -0.50 8.27 -11.96
CA ALA A 136 -0.49 6.82 -12.00
C ALA A 136 0.72 6.30 -11.21
N GLY A 137 0.50 5.32 -10.34
CA GLY A 137 1.56 4.67 -9.59
C GLY A 137 2.33 3.64 -10.43
N GLY A 138 3.23 2.91 -9.78
CA GLY A 138 4.12 1.95 -10.44
C GLY A 138 3.44 0.67 -10.95
N ILE A 139 2.19 0.42 -10.59
CA ILE A 139 1.41 -0.76 -11.00
C ILE A 139 0.01 -0.36 -11.51
N SER A 140 -0.61 -1.25 -12.30
CA SER A 140 -1.98 -1.03 -12.79
C SER A 140 -2.96 -0.87 -11.63
N GLY A 141 -3.84 0.12 -11.72
CA GLY A 141 -4.81 0.43 -10.67
C GLY A 141 -4.21 1.07 -9.41
N SER A 142 -2.94 1.47 -9.43
CA SER A 142 -2.34 2.28 -8.37
C SER A 142 -2.26 3.75 -8.75
N TYR A 143 -2.43 4.61 -7.76
CA TYR A 143 -2.33 6.06 -7.92
C TYR A 143 -1.61 6.64 -6.72
N ASP A 144 -0.71 7.59 -6.99
CA ASP A 144 0.05 8.30 -5.98
C ASP A 144 -0.45 9.75 -5.95
N CYS A 145 -1.06 10.18 -4.86
CA CYS A 145 -1.49 11.56 -4.65
C CYS A 145 -0.63 12.26 -3.60
N GLN A 146 -0.40 13.55 -3.78
CA GLN A 146 0.41 14.37 -2.89
C GLN A 146 -0.28 15.71 -2.63
N GLY A 147 -0.09 16.24 -1.42
CA GLY A 147 -0.40 17.61 -1.06
C GLY A 147 0.48 18.04 0.12
N ASP A 148 0.80 19.32 0.20
CA ASP A 148 1.74 19.86 1.18
C ASP A 148 1.32 19.60 2.64
N GLU A 149 0.02 19.65 2.94
CA GLU A 149 -0.53 19.50 4.30
C GLU A 149 -0.88 18.04 4.66
N ILE A 150 -1.41 17.32 3.68
CA ILE A 150 -1.90 15.95 3.87
C ILE A 150 -0.79 14.90 3.73
N GLY A 151 0.27 15.23 3.00
CA GLY A 151 1.39 14.35 2.68
C GLY A 151 1.11 13.48 1.45
N GLN A 152 1.83 12.36 1.35
CA GLN A 152 1.65 11.41 0.25
C GLN A 152 0.70 10.28 0.62
N PHE A 153 -0.25 10.00 -0.27
CA PHE A 153 -1.16 8.86 -0.19
C PHE A 153 -1.06 7.99 -1.43
N GLN A 154 -1.18 6.68 -1.22
CA GLN A 154 -1.23 5.68 -2.26
C GLN A 154 -2.62 5.06 -2.30
N PHE A 155 -3.23 5.03 -3.47
CA PHE A 155 -4.54 4.44 -3.71
C PHE A 155 -4.37 3.20 -4.60
N PHE A 156 -5.15 2.16 -4.31
CA PHE A 156 -5.12 0.89 -5.04
C PHE A 156 -6.53 0.39 -5.30
N ASP A 157 -6.82 0.11 -6.56
CA ASP A 157 -8.01 -0.58 -7.02
C ASP A 157 -7.65 -2.06 -7.26
N SER A 158 -7.78 -2.88 -6.20
CA SER A 158 -7.43 -4.30 -6.23
C SER A 158 -8.07 -5.06 -5.06
N GLU A 159 -9.02 -5.93 -5.38
CA GLU A 159 -9.68 -6.81 -4.40
C GLU A 159 -8.68 -7.66 -3.60
N SER A 160 -7.65 -8.20 -4.26
CA SER A 160 -6.61 -8.99 -3.58
C SER A 160 -5.81 -8.15 -2.58
N LYS A 161 -5.57 -6.87 -2.90
CA LYS A 161 -4.91 -5.95 -1.97
C LYS A 161 -5.83 -5.56 -0.82
N ALA A 162 -7.11 -5.33 -1.07
CA ALA A 162 -8.11 -5.08 -0.02
C ALA A 162 -8.19 -6.24 0.97
N ALA A 163 -8.37 -7.46 0.48
CA ALA A 163 -8.45 -8.66 1.33
C ALA A 163 -7.19 -8.88 2.18
N SER A 164 -6.00 -8.75 1.58
CA SER A 164 -4.73 -8.88 2.31
C SER A 164 -4.48 -7.74 3.30
N SER A 165 -4.89 -6.52 2.98
CA SER A 165 -4.78 -5.37 3.89
C SER A 165 -5.72 -5.50 5.07
N THR A 166 -6.94 -6.01 4.85
CA THR A 166 -7.89 -6.31 5.94
C THR A 166 -7.31 -7.36 6.88
N GLN A 167 -6.80 -8.48 6.39
CA GLN A 167 -6.13 -9.50 7.22
C GLN A 167 -4.97 -8.91 8.02
N LEU A 168 -4.15 -8.07 7.38
CA LEU A 168 -3.05 -7.40 8.03
C LEU A 168 -3.52 -6.52 9.20
N LEU A 169 -4.60 -5.77 9.01
CA LEU A 169 -5.14 -4.87 10.02
C LEU A 169 -5.82 -5.62 11.19
N THR A 170 -6.54 -6.70 10.92
CA THR A 170 -7.37 -7.39 11.92
C THR A 170 -6.65 -8.52 12.65
N GLU A 171 -5.67 -9.18 12.00
CA GLU A 171 -5.04 -10.38 12.56
C GLU A 171 -3.65 -10.12 13.17
N LEU A 172 -2.92 -9.11 12.70
CA LEU A 172 -1.56 -8.88 13.18
C LEU A 172 -1.52 -8.12 14.52
N ARG A 173 -0.64 -8.57 15.41
CA ARG A 173 -0.40 -7.93 16.72
C ARG A 173 0.18 -6.52 16.62
N SER A 174 0.89 -6.25 15.53
CA SER A 174 1.46 -4.95 15.15
C SER A 174 0.43 -3.99 14.54
N SER A 175 -0.83 -4.40 14.41
CA SER A 175 -1.90 -3.60 13.84
C SER A 175 -2.88 -3.12 14.90
N ARG A 176 -3.52 -2.00 14.63
CA ARG A 176 -4.58 -1.41 15.45
C ARG A 176 -5.70 -0.95 14.53
N VAL A 177 -6.91 -1.41 14.85
CA VAL A 177 -8.13 -1.03 14.15
C VAL A 177 -8.77 0.16 14.88
N VAL A 178 -9.15 1.17 14.13
CA VAL A 178 -9.85 2.37 14.61
C VAL A 178 -11.33 2.30 14.32
N GLU A 179 -11.69 1.80 13.14
CA GLU A 179 -13.08 1.57 12.71
C GLU A 179 -13.16 0.24 11.96
N ASP A 180 -14.17 -0.57 12.28
CA ASP A 180 -14.50 -1.80 11.56
C ASP A 180 -16.01 -1.95 11.47
N SER A 181 -16.50 -1.93 10.23
CA SER A 181 -17.90 -2.13 9.87
C SER A 181 -18.13 -3.43 9.08
N GLY A 182 -17.10 -4.27 8.95
CA GLY A 182 -17.03 -5.41 8.04
C GLY A 182 -16.68 -5.00 6.61
N ASP A 183 -17.50 -4.14 6.02
CA ASP A 183 -17.32 -3.67 4.64
C ASP A 183 -16.19 -2.63 4.53
N ARG A 184 -16.03 -1.79 5.55
CA ARG A 184 -14.98 -0.77 5.65
C ARG A 184 -14.16 -0.97 6.91
N VAL A 185 -12.84 -0.94 6.76
CA VAL A 185 -11.87 -1.08 7.85
C VAL A 185 -10.88 0.07 7.79
N VAL A 186 -10.71 0.78 8.91
CA VAL A 186 -9.74 1.86 9.05
C VAL A 186 -8.81 1.50 10.20
N GLY A 187 -7.52 1.56 9.95
CA GLY A 187 -6.54 1.28 10.98
C GLY A 187 -5.14 1.66 10.58
N TRP A 188 -4.19 1.18 11.36
CA TRP A 188 -2.78 1.36 11.06
C TRP A 188 -1.97 0.15 11.53
N SER A 189 -0.80 -0.03 10.94
CA SER A 189 0.17 -1.06 11.35
C SER A 189 1.55 -0.44 11.55
N THR A 190 2.27 -0.90 12.57
CA THR A 190 3.67 -0.48 12.81
C THR A 190 4.61 -1.20 11.85
N LEU A 191 5.55 -0.45 11.28
CA LEU A 191 6.71 -0.95 10.55
C LEU A 191 7.97 -0.23 11.04
N GLY A 192 8.69 -0.85 11.98
CA GLY A 192 9.85 -0.20 12.62
C GLY A 192 9.43 1.04 13.41
N THR A 193 9.98 2.20 13.05
CA THR A 193 9.64 3.54 13.59
C THR A 193 8.65 4.30 12.70
N SER A 194 8.03 3.61 11.75
CA SER A 194 6.99 4.14 10.89
C SER A 194 5.66 3.44 11.16
N ALA A 195 4.58 4.09 10.76
CA ALA A 195 3.24 3.50 10.74
C ALA A 195 2.65 3.62 9.35
N ILE A 196 1.92 2.58 8.92
CA ILE A 196 1.15 2.61 7.68
C ILE A 196 -0.32 2.76 8.08
N ILE A 197 -0.88 3.96 7.90
CA ILE A 197 -2.33 4.19 7.97
C ILE A 197 -2.95 3.53 6.75
N THR A 198 -4.00 2.75 6.94
CA THR A 198 -4.70 2.04 5.87
C THR A 198 -6.21 2.18 6.04
N VAL A 199 -6.88 2.53 4.94
CA VAL A 199 -8.34 2.45 4.82
C VAL A 199 -8.66 1.44 3.73
N VAL A 200 -9.55 0.51 4.03
CA VAL A 200 -9.99 -0.54 3.12
C VAL A 200 -11.49 -0.43 2.94
N ASP A 201 -11.93 -0.51 1.68
CA ASP A 201 -13.29 -0.85 1.31
C ASP A 201 -13.27 -2.24 0.67
N ASN A 202 -13.73 -3.23 1.43
CA ASN A 202 -13.78 -4.64 1.02
C ASN A 202 -14.85 -4.90 -0.05
N ARG A 203 -15.85 -4.02 -0.18
CA ARG A 203 -16.91 -4.18 -1.19
C ARG A 203 -16.45 -3.76 -2.56
N GLU A 204 -15.71 -2.66 -2.65
CA GLU A 204 -15.22 -2.13 -3.91
C GLU A 204 -13.78 -2.55 -4.25
N GLY A 205 -13.13 -3.29 -3.35
CA GLY A 205 -11.75 -3.74 -3.53
C GLY A 205 -10.74 -2.59 -3.49
N LEU A 206 -11.04 -1.54 -2.73
CA LEU A 206 -10.24 -0.33 -2.68
C LEU A 206 -9.38 -0.25 -1.43
N VAL A 207 -8.17 0.25 -1.59
CA VAL A 207 -7.26 0.50 -0.48
C VAL A 207 -6.60 1.86 -0.63
N MET A 208 -6.54 2.60 0.47
CA MET A 208 -5.73 3.81 0.58
C MET A 208 -4.71 3.61 1.70
N GLN A 209 -3.46 3.99 1.45
CA GLN A 209 -2.36 3.86 2.39
C GLN A 209 -1.55 5.14 2.50
N GLN A 210 -1.10 5.46 3.70
CA GLN A 210 -0.11 6.49 3.96
C GLN A 210 0.95 5.95 4.91
N LEU A 211 2.22 6.18 4.58
CA LEU A 211 3.34 5.94 5.47
C LEU A 211 3.64 7.22 6.25
N ILE A 212 3.64 7.14 7.58
CA ILE A 212 4.04 8.23 8.47
C ILE A 212 5.16 7.78 9.41
N SER A 213 5.90 8.73 9.99
CA SER A 213 6.82 8.44 11.08
C SER A 213 6.06 8.44 12.41
N SER A 214 6.06 7.31 13.12
CA SER A 214 5.37 7.19 14.41
C SER A 214 6.07 7.92 15.55
N ASP A 215 7.30 8.40 15.33
CA ASP A 215 8.04 9.24 16.29
C ASP A 215 7.60 10.70 16.24
N GLN A 216 7.01 11.13 15.11
CA GLN A 216 6.60 12.51 14.87
C GLN A 216 5.09 12.69 15.05
N GLU A 217 4.30 11.73 14.57
CA GLU A 217 2.84 11.80 14.55
C GLU A 217 2.22 10.52 15.08
N ASP A 218 1.20 10.65 15.94
CA ASP A 218 0.40 9.51 16.38
C ASP A 218 -0.56 9.09 15.25
N PRO A 219 -0.49 7.84 14.76
CA PRO A 219 -1.27 7.39 13.61
C PRO A 219 -2.78 7.42 13.88
N ARG A 220 -3.20 7.18 15.12
CA ARG A 220 -4.63 7.21 15.46
C ARG A 220 -5.16 8.64 15.43
N GLN A 221 -4.40 9.58 15.99
CA GLN A 221 -4.75 10.99 15.95
C GLN A 221 -4.79 11.51 14.52
N ARG A 222 -3.80 11.14 13.68
CA ARG A 222 -3.77 11.50 12.25
C ARG A 222 -5.00 10.99 11.50
N ILE A 223 -5.43 9.74 11.74
CA ILE A 223 -6.67 9.17 11.16
C ILE A 223 -7.89 10.06 11.47
N TYR A 224 -7.99 10.62 12.68
CA TYR A 224 -9.11 11.47 13.04
C TYR A 224 -9.01 12.88 12.44
N GLU A 225 -7.81 13.45 12.36
CA GLU A 225 -7.57 14.77 11.75
C GLU A 225 -7.91 14.76 10.27
N LEU A 226 -7.62 13.65 9.60
CA LEU A 226 -7.94 13.42 8.19
C LEU A 226 -9.42 13.08 7.94
N GLY A 227 -10.25 13.00 8.99
CA GLY A 227 -11.67 12.66 8.87
C GLY A 227 -11.93 11.22 8.42
N LEU A 228 -10.95 10.33 8.53
CA LEU A 228 -11.07 8.95 8.03
C LEU A 228 -11.90 8.05 8.95
N ALA A 229 -11.98 8.38 10.24
CA ALA A 229 -12.82 7.71 11.24
C ALA A 229 -13.39 8.71 12.25
N LYS A 230 -14.44 8.30 12.97
CA LYS A 230 -15.04 9.12 14.04
C LYS A 230 -14.25 8.98 15.35
N LYS A 231 -14.08 10.09 16.08
CA LYS A 231 -13.57 10.05 17.45
C LYS A 231 -14.60 9.37 18.36
N PRO A 232 -14.19 8.44 19.23
CA PRO A 232 -15.06 7.76 20.19
C PRO A 232 -15.54 8.70 21.29
#